data_AF-A0A3D4EDC6-F1
#
_entry.id   AF-A0A3D4EDC6-F1
#
_cell.length_a   1.000
_cell.length_b   1.000
_cell.length_c   1.000
_cell.angle_alpha   90.00
_cell.angle_beta   90.00
_cell.angle_gamma   90.00
#
_symmetry.space_group_name_H-M   'P 1'
#
loop_
_entity.id
_entity.type
_entity.pdbx_description
1 polymer ?
#
loop_
_entity_poly.entity_id
_entity_poly.type
_entity_poly.pdbx_seq_one_letter_code
_entity_poly.pdbx_strand_id
1 'polypeptide(L)'
;GKPQLKWSAVSGAAKYWIYRSTDGVNYKYYDTTTKTSYINKSTAVGTTYYYKVKAVAVVNGRNVASAYSGAKSLLVSTAAPSVKITTSAHHPKLSWNKVDGATKYWVYRSTDGVNFKYYDTTTKLSYTNLSAKSGTRYYYKVKAVKPVNGNNIASAYSNTVSVKAK
;
A
#
# COMPACT_ATOMS: atom_id res chain seq x y z
N GLY A 1 -4.52 -1.60 3.57
CA GLY A 1 -3.07 -1.30 3.58
C GLY A 1 -2.64 -1.17 5.02
N LYS A 2 -1.34 -1.08 5.30
CA LYS A 2 -0.84 -0.96 6.68
C LYS A 2 0.03 0.30 6.77
N PRO A 3 -0.52 1.47 7.17
CA PRO A 3 0.24 2.70 7.28
C PRO A 3 1.50 2.50 8.14
N GLN A 4 2.64 2.97 7.64
CA GLN A 4 3.90 2.94 8.36
C GLN A 4 4.35 4.37 8.68
N LEU A 5 4.69 4.58 9.95
CA LEU A 5 5.25 5.82 10.46
C LEU A 5 6.74 5.60 10.76
N LYS A 6 7.55 6.61 10.50
CA LYS A 6 8.97 6.67 10.85
C LYS A 6 9.31 8.08 11.34
N TRP A 7 10.20 8.17 12.31
CA TRP A 7 10.70 9.44 12.85
C TRP A 7 12.15 9.28 13.33
N SER A 8 12.82 10.39 13.59
CA SER A 8 14.16 10.38 14.18
C SER A 8 14.09 10.08 15.68
N ALA A 9 15.14 9.44 16.22
CA ALA A 9 15.24 9.22 17.66
C ALA A 9 15.27 10.55 18.41
N VAL A 10 14.55 10.63 19.53
CA VAL A 10 14.58 11.78 20.44
C VAL A 10 15.44 11.42 21.65
N SER A 11 16.42 12.26 21.97
CA SER A 11 17.30 12.04 23.11
C SER A 11 16.51 11.93 24.42
N GLY A 12 16.87 10.97 25.27
CA GLY A 12 16.19 10.70 26.54
C GLY A 12 14.83 10.00 26.43
N ALA A 13 14.32 9.75 25.23
CA ALA A 13 13.06 9.04 25.05
C ALA A 13 13.25 7.52 25.27
N ALA A 14 12.50 6.97 26.22
CA ALA A 14 12.43 5.54 26.46
C ALA A 14 11.43 4.84 25.52
N LYS A 15 10.37 5.55 25.11
CA LYS A 15 9.33 5.06 24.20
C LYS A 15 8.61 6.21 23.49
N TYR A 16 7.73 5.86 22.58
CA TYR A 16 6.90 6.78 21.81
C TYR A 16 5.44 6.40 21.93
N TRP A 17 4.60 7.37 22.25
CA TRP A 17 3.14 7.23 22.24
C TRP A 17 2.57 7.70 20.91
N ILE A 18 1.73 6.86 20.32
CA ILE A 18 1.14 7.07 19.01
C ILE A 18 -0.30 7.47 19.24
N TYR A 19 -0.66 8.60 18.68
CA TYR A 19 -2.01 9.13 18.72
C TYR A 19 -2.60 9.10 17.31
N ARG A 20 -3.88 8.73 17.21
CA ARG A 20 -4.57 8.53 15.93
C ARG A 20 -5.88 9.29 15.89
N SER A 21 -6.24 9.77 14.71
CA SER A 21 -7.52 10.39 14.38
C SER A 21 -7.99 9.94 12.99
N THR A 22 -9.30 9.99 12.73
CA THR A 22 -9.91 9.82 11.40
C THR A 22 -10.48 11.12 10.82
N ASP A 23 -10.57 12.19 11.61
CA ASP A 23 -11.07 13.51 11.22
C ASP A 23 -9.95 14.56 11.10
N GLY A 24 -8.73 14.22 11.51
CA GLY A 24 -7.57 15.12 11.54
C GLY A 24 -7.55 16.11 12.71
N VAL A 25 -8.58 16.11 13.55
CA VAL A 25 -8.81 17.07 14.64
C VAL A 25 -8.75 16.37 16.00
N ASN A 26 -9.53 15.33 16.21
CA ASN A 26 -9.70 14.64 17.49
C ASN A 26 -8.74 13.45 17.61
N TYR A 27 -7.54 13.68 18.15
CA TYR A 27 -6.52 12.64 18.35
C TYR A 27 -6.70 11.91 19.68
N LYS A 28 -6.73 10.57 19.63
CA LYS A 28 -6.77 9.70 20.80
C LYS A 28 -5.50 8.86 20.88
N TYR A 29 -5.07 8.54 22.10
CA TYR A 29 -4.00 7.55 22.31
C TYR A 29 -4.41 6.25 21.61
N TYR A 30 -3.49 5.68 20.83
CA TYR A 30 -3.75 4.50 20.04
C TYR A 30 -2.81 3.34 20.41
N ASP A 31 -1.52 3.61 20.52
CA ASP A 31 -0.51 2.58 20.79
C ASP A 31 0.80 3.18 21.31
N THR A 32 1.77 2.32 21.65
CA THR A 32 3.13 2.70 22.03
C THR A 32 4.17 1.81 21.35
N THR A 33 5.36 2.33 21.13
CA THR A 33 6.52 1.54 20.67
C THR A 33 7.82 2.10 21.23
N THR A 34 8.82 1.24 21.44
CA THR A 34 10.19 1.65 21.76
C THR A 34 11.01 1.95 20.50
N LYS A 35 10.52 1.53 19.33
CA LYS A 35 11.18 1.76 18.04
C LYS A 35 10.85 3.15 17.52
N THR A 36 11.70 3.67 16.65
CA THR A 36 11.48 4.91 15.89
C THR A 36 10.57 4.72 14.66
N SER A 37 9.78 3.65 14.68
CA SER A 37 8.83 3.33 13.62
C SER A 37 7.65 2.55 14.17
N TYR A 38 6.51 2.67 13.49
CA TYR A 38 5.27 2.04 13.86
C TYR A 38 4.47 1.62 12.63
N ILE A 39 3.86 0.43 12.65
CA ILE A 39 2.98 -0.05 11.59
C ILE A 39 1.57 -0.19 12.17
N ASN A 40 0.63 0.58 11.64
CA ASN A 40 -0.78 0.40 11.98
C ASN A 40 -1.34 -0.81 11.22
N LYS A 41 -1.67 -1.87 11.97
CA LYS A 41 -2.23 -3.11 11.41
C LYS A 41 -3.75 -3.12 11.31
N SER A 42 -4.45 -2.23 12.03
CA SER A 42 -5.91 -2.22 12.13
C SER A 42 -6.49 -0.94 11.51
N THR A 43 -6.68 -1.00 10.19
CA THR A 43 -7.17 0.12 9.38
C THR A 43 -8.13 -0.33 8.29
N ALA A 44 -9.12 0.51 7.97
CA ALA A 44 -10.03 0.30 6.86
C ALA A 44 -9.53 0.96 5.57
N VAL A 45 -9.63 0.25 4.44
CA VAL A 45 -9.35 0.81 3.11
C VAL A 45 -10.37 1.90 2.78
N GLY A 46 -9.90 3.02 2.24
CA GLY A 46 -10.69 4.21 1.95
C GLY A 46 -10.78 5.20 3.11
N THR A 47 -10.24 4.86 4.28
CA THR A 47 -10.17 5.78 5.42
C THR A 47 -8.83 6.48 5.46
N THR A 48 -8.85 7.81 5.61
CA THR A 48 -7.66 8.58 5.94
C THR A 48 -7.43 8.52 7.44
N TYR A 49 -6.24 8.08 7.84
CA TYR A 49 -5.82 8.13 9.24
C TYR A 49 -4.76 9.20 9.42
N TYR A 50 -4.90 9.95 10.50
CA TYR A 50 -3.98 11.00 10.93
C TYR A 50 -3.26 10.53 12.18
N TYR A 51 -1.96 10.83 12.26
CA TYR A 51 -1.11 10.40 13.34
C TYR A 51 -0.29 11.56 13.89
N LYS A 52 -0.15 11.56 15.22
CA LYS A 52 0.81 12.36 15.97
C LYS A 52 1.59 11.44 16.90
N VAL A 53 2.83 11.80 17.20
CA VAL A 53 3.69 11.03 18.08
C VAL A 53 4.17 11.92 19.21
N LYS A 54 4.25 11.37 20.44
CA LYS A 54 4.96 11.97 21.56
C LYS A 54 6.15 11.11 21.92
N ALA A 55 7.30 11.72 22.14
CA ALA A 55 8.43 11.08 22.80
C ALA A 55 8.15 11.02 24.31
N VAL A 56 8.54 9.93 24.96
CA VAL A 56 8.25 9.71 26.38
C VAL A 56 9.52 9.26 27.08
N ALA A 57 9.99 10.08 28.01
CA ALA A 57 11.01 9.71 28.97
C ALA A 57 10.38 9.06 30.20
N VAL A 58 11.14 8.24 30.93
CA VAL A 58 10.75 7.73 32.24
C VAL A 58 11.69 8.31 33.28
N VAL A 59 11.17 9.20 34.13
CA VAL A 59 11.94 9.90 35.16
C VAL A 59 11.35 9.52 36.51
N ASN A 60 12.17 8.95 37.40
CA ASN A 60 11.74 8.46 38.71
C ASN A 60 10.51 7.53 38.63
N GLY A 61 10.51 6.63 37.64
CA GLY A 61 9.41 5.68 37.40
C GLY A 61 8.14 6.28 36.76
N ARG A 62 8.12 7.59 36.46
CA ARG A 62 6.97 8.29 35.89
C ARG A 62 7.20 8.65 34.43
N ASN A 63 6.16 8.52 33.60
CA ASN A 63 6.22 8.92 32.19
C ASN A 63 6.14 10.44 32.07
N VAL A 64 7.12 11.05 31.40
CA VAL A 64 7.13 12.46 31.04
C VAL A 64 7.12 12.55 29.51
N ALA A 65 6.04 13.09 28.94
CA ALA A 65 5.83 13.11 27.50
C ALA A 65 6.11 14.49 26.90
N SER A 66 6.67 14.51 25.70
CA SER A 66 6.88 15.72 24.92
C SER A 66 5.56 16.35 24.43
N ALA A 67 5.68 17.53 23.81
CA ALA A 67 4.65 18.03 22.89
C ALA A 67 4.41 17.04 21.74
N TYR A 68 3.28 17.17 21.06
CA TYR A 68 2.99 16.39 19.86
C TYR A 68 3.96 16.74 18.73
N SER A 69 4.32 15.72 17.94
CA SER A 69 4.85 15.96 16.59
C SER A 69 3.85 16.72 15.72
N GLY A 70 4.32 17.21 14.57
CA GLY A 70 3.44 17.55 13.47
C GLY A 70 2.55 16.37 13.07
N ALA A 71 1.34 16.66 12.58
CA ALA A 71 0.43 15.64 12.09
C ALA A 71 0.90 15.09 10.74
N LYS A 72 0.77 13.77 10.55
CA LYS A 72 0.92 13.11 9.26
C LYS A 72 -0.32 12.30 8.95
N SER A 73 -0.73 12.25 7.70
CA SER A 73 -1.90 11.51 7.26
C SER A 73 -1.58 10.56 6.11
N LEU A 74 -2.38 9.50 6.01
CA LEU A 74 -2.33 8.58 4.88
C LEU A 74 -3.73 8.04 4.61
N LEU A 75 -4.16 8.12 3.35
CA LEU A 75 -5.32 7.38 2.85
C LEU A 75 -4.93 5.90 2.71
N VAL A 76 -5.68 5.03 3.38
CA VAL A 76 -5.40 3.59 3.34
C VAL A 76 -5.90 3.00 2.03
N SER A 77 -4.98 2.49 1.22
CA SER A 77 -5.27 1.68 0.04
C SER A 77 -5.02 0.18 0.28
N THR A 78 -5.38 -0.67 -0.66
CA THR A 78 -5.00 -2.11 -0.68
C THR A 78 -3.48 -2.29 -0.83
N ALA A 79 -2.94 -3.45 -0.46
CA ALA A 79 -1.54 -3.76 -0.74
C ALA A 79 -1.32 -3.94 -2.26
N ALA A 80 -0.12 -3.64 -2.75
CA ALA A 80 0.22 -3.97 -4.13
C ALA A 80 0.28 -5.51 -4.29
N PRO A 81 -0.28 -6.08 -5.37
CA PRO A 81 -0.12 -7.50 -5.64
C PRO A 81 1.33 -7.81 -6.04
N SER A 82 1.77 -9.03 -5.77
CA SER A 82 2.99 -9.59 -6.37
C SER A 82 2.60 -10.38 -7.61
N VAL A 83 3.07 -9.95 -8.77
CA VAL A 83 2.67 -10.50 -10.07
C VAL A 83 3.75 -11.44 -10.59
N LYS A 84 3.31 -12.57 -11.15
CA LYS A 84 4.11 -13.48 -11.97
C LYS A 84 3.60 -13.45 -13.40
N ILE A 85 4.47 -13.81 -14.35
CA ILE A 85 4.10 -13.91 -15.76
C ILE A 85 4.64 -15.21 -16.36
N THR A 86 3.82 -15.80 -17.22
CA THR A 86 4.10 -17.00 -18.02
C THR A 86 3.48 -16.82 -19.40
N THR A 87 3.46 -17.88 -20.21
CA THR A 87 2.70 -17.93 -21.47
C THR A 87 1.60 -18.98 -21.41
N SER A 88 0.47 -18.73 -22.06
CA SER A 88 -0.65 -19.67 -22.21
C SER A 88 -1.16 -19.58 -23.64
N ALA A 89 -1.10 -20.70 -24.38
CA ALA A 89 -1.38 -20.71 -25.83
C ALA A 89 -0.65 -19.56 -26.55
N HIS A 90 0.66 -19.43 -26.30
CA HIS A 90 1.53 -18.38 -26.85
C HIS A 90 1.28 -16.92 -26.38
N HIS A 91 0.19 -16.66 -25.64
CA HIS A 91 -0.11 -15.34 -25.10
C HIS A 91 0.49 -15.09 -23.71
N PRO A 92 0.87 -13.85 -23.36
CA PRO A 92 1.24 -13.47 -22.00
C PRO A 92 0.12 -13.76 -20.99
N LYS A 93 0.42 -14.55 -19.96
CA LYS A 93 -0.50 -14.86 -18.86
C LYS A 93 0.09 -14.42 -17.52
N LEU A 94 -0.60 -13.47 -16.89
CA LEU A 94 -0.27 -12.92 -15.59
C LEU A 94 -1.04 -13.68 -14.50
N SER A 95 -0.44 -13.81 -13.32
CA SER A 95 -1.10 -14.33 -12.13
C SER A 95 -0.60 -13.64 -10.86
N TRP A 96 -1.44 -13.58 -9.84
CA TRP A 96 -1.13 -13.01 -8.54
C TRP A 96 -1.98 -13.63 -7.44
N ASN A 97 -1.56 -13.49 -6.18
CA ASN A 97 -2.35 -13.92 -5.03
C ASN A 97 -3.46 -12.90 -4.72
N LYS A 98 -4.53 -13.38 -4.06
CA LYS A 98 -5.60 -12.51 -3.56
C LYS A 98 -5.03 -11.43 -2.64
N VAL A 99 -5.42 -10.18 -2.87
CA VAL A 99 -5.08 -9.05 -2.01
C VAL A 99 -6.26 -8.75 -1.09
N ASP A 100 -6.00 -8.69 0.21
CA ASP A 100 -7.02 -8.41 1.22
C ASP A 100 -7.75 -7.08 0.96
N GLY A 101 -9.08 -7.15 0.94
CA GLY A 101 -9.96 -6.02 0.68
C GLY A 101 -10.09 -5.62 -0.79
N ALA A 102 -9.32 -6.19 -1.72
CA ALA A 102 -9.48 -5.92 -3.13
C ALA A 102 -10.68 -6.69 -3.70
N THR A 103 -11.47 -6.01 -4.54
CA THR A 103 -12.62 -6.63 -5.25
C THR A 103 -12.37 -6.77 -6.75
N LYS A 104 -11.40 -6.03 -7.29
CA LYS A 104 -10.94 -6.14 -8.68
C LYS A 104 -9.47 -5.75 -8.82
N TYR A 105 -8.91 -6.01 -9.99
CA TYR A 105 -7.54 -5.72 -10.35
C TYR A 105 -7.48 -4.96 -11.66
N TRP A 106 -6.70 -3.88 -11.69
CA TRP A 106 -6.41 -3.14 -12.91
C TRP A 106 -5.08 -3.59 -13.48
N VAL A 107 -5.09 -3.99 -14.75
CA VAL A 107 -3.92 -4.41 -15.51
C VAL A 107 -3.44 -3.23 -16.33
N TYR A 108 -2.16 -2.93 -16.20
CA TYR A 108 -1.47 -1.93 -16.98
C TYR A 108 -0.45 -2.61 -17.88
N ARG A 109 -0.29 -2.09 -19.10
CA ARG A 109 0.56 -2.65 -20.14
C ARG A 109 1.49 -1.60 -20.72
N SER A 110 2.69 -2.02 -21.13
CA SER A 110 3.69 -1.24 -21.83
C SER A 110 4.41 -2.12 -22.87
N THR A 111 4.94 -1.52 -23.93
CA THR A 111 5.83 -2.16 -24.91
C THR A 111 7.30 -1.74 -24.77
N ASP A 112 7.58 -0.66 -24.03
CA ASP A 112 8.92 -0.11 -23.81
C ASP A 112 9.46 -0.37 -22.39
N GLY A 113 8.62 -0.88 -21.48
CA GLY A 113 8.97 -1.12 -20.08
C GLY A 113 8.97 0.14 -19.20
N VAL A 114 8.64 1.30 -19.77
CA VAL A 114 8.69 2.61 -19.10
C VAL A 114 7.29 3.23 -19.03
N ASN A 115 6.60 3.33 -20.17
CA ASN A 115 5.31 4.00 -20.30
C ASN A 115 4.15 3.00 -20.17
N PHE A 116 3.64 2.83 -18.94
CA PHE A 116 2.51 1.95 -18.65
C PHE A 116 1.17 2.68 -18.80
N LYS A 117 0.26 2.10 -19.58
CA LYS A 117 -1.12 2.57 -19.73
C LYS A 117 -2.10 1.57 -19.13
N TYR A 118 -3.21 2.07 -18.61
CA TYR A 118 -4.32 1.20 -18.23
C TYR A 118 -4.73 0.38 -19.45
N TYR A 119 -4.88 -0.92 -19.27
CA TYR A 119 -5.17 -1.84 -20.35
C TYR A 119 -6.49 -2.58 -20.12
N ASP A 120 -6.71 -3.11 -18.93
CA ASP A 120 -7.93 -3.87 -18.63
C ASP A 120 -8.21 -3.97 -17.11
N THR A 121 -9.35 -4.53 -16.76
CA THR A 121 -9.75 -4.88 -15.40
C THR A 121 -10.22 -6.32 -15.31
N THR A 122 -9.99 -6.97 -14.18
CA THR A 122 -10.53 -8.31 -13.92
C THR A 122 -10.80 -8.51 -12.42
N THR A 123 -11.79 -9.34 -12.09
CA THR A 123 -12.02 -9.84 -10.72
C THR A 123 -11.25 -11.13 -10.45
N LYS A 124 -10.71 -11.77 -11.50
CA LYS A 124 -9.94 -13.01 -11.41
C LYS A 124 -8.52 -12.74 -10.87
N LEU A 125 -7.88 -13.79 -10.39
CA LEU A 125 -6.48 -13.76 -9.91
C LEU A 125 -5.45 -13.99 -11.03
N SER A 126 -5.91 -13.95 -12.28
CA SER A 126 -5.08 -14.12 -13.47
C SER A 126 -5.66 -13.36 -14.65
N TYR A 127 -4.80 -12.98 -15.59
CA TYR A 127 -5.17 -12.28 -16.80
C TYR A 127 -4.33 -12.76 -17.99
N THR A 128 -4.97 -13.09 -19.11
CA THR A 128 -4.27 -13.46 -20.36
C THR A 128 -4.46 -12.35 -21.37
N ASN A 129 -3.37 -11.77 -21.87
CA ASN A 129 -3.45 -10.77 -22.95
C ASN A 129 -3.55 -11.47 -24.31
N LEU A 130 -4.78 -11.77 -24.73
CA LEU A 130 -5.09 -12.43 -25.99
C LEU A 130 -4.80 -11.54 -27.23
N SER A 131 -4.72 -10.21 -27.06
CA SER A 131 -4.39 -9.29 -28.17
C SER A 131 -2.88 -9.11 -28.40
N ALA A 132 -2.04 -9.80 -27.62
CA ALA A 132 -0.59 -9.68 -27.74
C ALA A 132 -0.11 -10.17 -29.11
N LYS A 133 0.61 -9.32 -29.84
CA LYS A 133 1.18 -9.67 -31.14
C LYS A 133 2.43 -10.53 -30.97
N SER A 134 2.52 -11.64 -31.71
CA SER A 134 3.71 -12.49 -31.74
C SER A 134 4.97 -11.65 -32.04
N GLY A 135 6.09 -12.02 -31.45
CA GLY A 135 7.35 -11.31 -31.58
C GLY A 135 7.47 -10.05 -30.72
N THR A 136 6.39 -9.55 -30.12
CA THR A 136 6.42 -8.32 -29.31
C THR A 136 6.64 -8.62 -27.83
N ARG A 137 7.58 -7.91 -27.20
CA ARG A 137 7.74 -7.93 -25.73
C ARG A 137 6.74 -6.99 -25.08
N TYR A 138 5.98 -7.52 -24.13
CA TYR A 138 5.06 -6.73 -23.32
C TYR A 138 5.49 -6.75 -21.86
N TYR A 139 5.33 -5.60 -21.21
CA TYR A 139 5.57 -5.38 -19.80
C TYR A 139 4.23 -5.11 -19.13
N TYR A 140 4.06 -5.60 -17.90
CA TYR A 140 2.84 -5.43 -17.15
C TYR A 140 3.08 -5.05 -15.70
N LYS A 141 2.14 -4.28 -15.17
CA LYS A 141 1.97 -3.98 -13.75
C LYS A 141 0.49 -4.16 -13.40
N VAL A 142 0.20 -4.50 -12.16
CA VAL A 142 -1.18 -4.69 -11.68
C VAL A 142 -1.39 -3.85 -10.43
N LYS A 143 -2.58 -3.26 -10.30
CA LYS A 143 -3.07 -2.65 -9.05
C LYS A 143 -4.24 -3.46 -8.51
N ALA A 144 -4.25 -3.69 -7.21
CA ALA A 144 -5.41 -4.20 -6.49
C ALA A 144 -6.34 -3.03 -6.15
N VAL A 145 -7.66 -3.19 -6.30
CA VAL A 145 -8.61 -2.09 -6.18
C VAL A 145 -9.77 -2.45 -5.28
N LYS A 146 -10.13 -1.53 -4.38
CA LYS A 146 -11.36 -1.57 -3.58
C LYS A 146 -12.20 -0.32 -3.86
N PRO A 147 -13.41 -0.46 -4.44
CA PRO A 147 -14.38 0.62 -4.45
C PRO A 147 -14.85 0.93 -3.02
N VAL A 148 -14.82 2.21 -2.64
CA VAL A 148 -15.34 2.71 -1.36
C VAL A 148 -16.17 3.95 -1.67
N ASN A 149 -17.46 3.93 -1.35
CA ASN A 149 -18.40 5.03 -1.63
C ASN A 149 -18.33 5.52 -3.09
N GLY A 150 -18.35 4.59 -4.05
CA GLY A 150 -18.25 4.89 -5.49
C GLY A 150 -16.83 5.18 -6.00
N ASN A 151 -15.86 5.48 -5.12
CA ASN A 151 -14.48 5.80 -5.50
C ASN A 151 -13.58 4.57 -5.52
N ASN A 152 -12.79 4.39 -6.59
CA ASN A 152 -11.84 3.30 -6.69
C ASN A 152 -10.55 3.60 -5.92
N ILE A 153 -10.37 2.95 -4.77
CA ILE A 153 -9.13 3.04 -3.98
C ILE A 153 -8.17 1.95 -4.45
N ALA A 154 -7.15 2.34 -5.20
CA ALA A 154 -6.17 1.43 -5.79
C ALA A 154 -4.87 1.38 -4.99
N SER A 155 -4.21 0.22 -4.99
CA SER A 155 -2.86 0.05 -4.47
C SER A 155 -1.81 0.82 -5.28
N ALA A 156 -0.58 0.85 -4.78
CA ALA A 156 0.59 1.08 -5.63
C ALA A 156 0.68 -0.01 -6.73
N TYR A 157 1.50 0.24 -7.75
CA TYR A 157 1.79 -0.78 -8.76
C TYR A 157 2.50 -1.99 -8.14
N SER A 158 2.22 -3.17 -8.69
CA SER A 158 3.04 -4.36 -8.48
C SER A 158 4.47 -4.19 -8.98
N ASN A 159 5.30 -5.20 -8.74
CA ASN A 159 6.50 -5.42 -9.52
C ASN A 159 6.19 -5.45 -11.04
N THR A 160 7.13 -4.98 -11.84
CA THR A 160 7.06 -5.11 -13.30
C THR A 160 7.38 -6.55 -13.69
N VAL A 161 6.55 -7.15 -14.54
CA VAL A 161 6.82 -8.44 -15.19
C VAL A 161 6.82 -8.27 -16.70
N SER A 162 7.54 -9.11 -17.44
CA SER A 162 7.55 -9.03 -18.90
C SER A 162 7.70 -10.39 -19.55
N VAL A 163 7.19 -10.52 -20.77
CA VAL A 163 7.40 -11.71 -21.61
C VAL A 163 7.29 -11.30 -23.08
N LYS A 164 8.03 -11.99 -23.95
CA LYS A 164 7.86 -11.90 -25.40
C LYS A 164 6.70 -12.81 -25.80
N ALA A 165 5.65 -12.25 -26.41
CA ALA A 165 4.58 -13.05 -26.97
C ALA A 165 5.15 -13.92 -28.10
N LYS A 166 4.71 -15.18 -28.14
CA LYS A 166 5.15 -16.15 -29.14
C LYS A 166 4.07 -16.31 -30.20
#